data_AF-A0A957V6Q4-F1
#
_entry.id   AF-A0A957V6Q4-F1
#
_cell.length_a   1.000
_cell.length_b   1.000
_cell.length_c   1.000
_cell.angle_alpha   90.00
_cell.angle_beta   90.00
_cell.angle_gamma   90.00
#
_symmetry.space_group_name_H-M   'P 1'
#
loop_
_entity.id
_entity.type
_entity.pdbx_description
1 polymer ?
#
loop_
_entity_poly.entity_id
_entity_poly.type
_entity_poly.pdbx_seq_one_letter_code
_entity_poly.pdbx_strand_id
1 'polypeptide(L)'
;RHGMYFNGLMLISSVLNFQTLHFEVGNDLPYVLFLPTYTATAWYHRRLATDLQQDLQTAIAEAQEFASGDYARALFLDAALPEGERAAVVQRLARLTGLTETYIEQTNLRVEIHRFCKELLRSERRTAGRLDSRFTGYDRDAAGETGESDPSYAAILGAYTGAMNEYVRHDLRFESDLPYEVLTGLYERWDYSKHQNRYVDVSETLRAAISQNPFLKVIIANGYYDLATP
;
A
#
# COMPACT_ATOMS: atom_id res chain seq x y z
N ARG A 1 -29.43 18.28 -12.89
CA ARG A 1 -28.90 19.52 -13.54
C ARG A 1 -28.26 19.25 -14.91
N HIS A 2 -27.59 18.11 -15.15
CA HIS A 2 -27.03 17.79 -16.49
C HIS A 2 -27.66 16.57 -17.18
N GLY A 3 -28.49 15.78 -16.48
CA GLY A 3 -29.20 14.64 -17.09
C GLY A 3 -28.29 13.50 -17.57
N MET A 4 -27.04 13.47 -17.13
CA MET A 4 -26.07 12.45 -17.52
C MET A 4 -26.14 11.26 -16.57
N TYR A 5 -26.19 10.06 -17.15
CA TYR A 5 -26.11 8.79 -16.44
C TYR A 5 -24.77 8.13 -16.79
N PHE A 6 -24.05 7.68 -15.77
CA PHE A 6 -22.81 6.94 -15.96
C PHE A 6 -23.10 5.44 -16.03
N ASN A 7 -22.58 4.77 -17.06
CA ASN A 7 -22.69 3.32 -17.20
C ASN A 7 -21.70 2.56 -16.30
N GLY A 8 -20.57 3.19 -15.96
CA GLY A 8 -19.59 2.57 -15.09
C GLY A 8 -18.52 3.51 -14.55
N LEU A 9 -17.80 2.99 -13.56
CA LEU A 9 -16.67 3.61 -12.90
C LEU A 9 -15.50 2.60 -12.88
N MET A 10 -14.32 3.05 -13.28
CA MET A 10 -13.09 2.25 -13.18
C MET A 10 -12.14 2.94 -12.20
N LEU A 11 -11.79 2.23 -11.14
CA LEU A 11 -10.89 2.69 -10.08
C LEU A 11 -9.60 1.88 -10.17
N ILE A 12 -8.48 2.56 -10.38
CA ILE A 12 -7.15 1.94 -10.49
C ILE A 12 -6.33 2.47 -9.32
N SER A 13 -5.83 1.60 -8.45
CA SER A 13 -5.02 1.96 -7.27
C SER A 13 -5.63 3.13 -6.49
N SER A 14 -6.92 2.99 -6.15
CA SER A 14 -7.71 4.07 -5.58
C SER A 14 -7.98 3.82 -4.10
N VAL A 15 -7.68 4.82 -3.27
CA VAL A 15 -8.14 4.85 -1.87
C VAL A 15 -9.56 5.39 -1.80
N LEU A 16 -10.46 4.62 -1.19
CA LEU A 16 -11.82 5.08 -0.87
C LEU A 16 -11.98 5.49 0.59
N ASN A 17 -11.19 4.91 1.50
CA ASN A 17 -11.20 5.24 2.91
C ASN A 17 -9.76 5.34 3.42
N PHE A 18 -9.37 6.52 3.90
CA PHE A 18 -8.01 6.79 4.35
C PHE A 18 -7.65 6.03 5.63
N GLN A 19 -8.64 5.60 6.42
CA GLN A 19 -8.41 4.76 7.59
C GLN A 19 -7.63 3.49 7.23
N THR A 20 -7.82 2.95 6.02
CA THR A 20 -7.20 1.68 5.62
C THR A 20 -5.69 1.80 5.38
N LEU A 21 -5.14 3.01 5.28
CA LEU A 21 -3.74 3.26 4.96
C LEU A 21 -3.02 4.25 5.88
N HIS A 22 -3.71 4.79 6.89
CA HIS A 22 -3.15 5.70 7.88
C HIS A 22 -2.68 4.97 9.13
N PHE A 23 -1.37 4.74 9.23
CA PHE A 23 -0.72 4.11 10.39
C PHE A 23 -0.63 5.10 11.56
N GLU A 24 -1.67 5.14 12.40
CA GLU A 24 -1.75 6.02 13.56
C GLU A 24 -1.99 5.22 14.85
N VAL A 25 -1.58 5.77 15.99
CA VAL A 25 -1.89 5.17 17.29
C VAL A 25 -3.40 5.11 17.47
N GLY A 26 -3.93 3.90 17.70
CA GLY A 26 -5.37 3.65 17.81
C GLY A 26 -6.05 3.25 16.50
N ASN A 27 -5.32 3.22 15.38
CA ASN A 27 -5.82 2.68 14.12
C ASN A 27 -5.00 1.45 13.69
N ASP A 28 -5.46 0.27 14.09
CA ASP A 28 -4.78 -0.99 13.79
C ASP A 28 -5.19 -1.61 12.43
N LEU A 29 -6.21 -1.05 11.78
CA LEU A 29 -6.74 -1.57 10.52
C LEU A 29 -5.69 -1.68 9.39
N PRO A 30 -4.80 -0.68 9.16
CA PRO A 30 -3.79 -0.78 8.11
C PRO A 30 -2.83 -1.96 8.28
N TYR A 31 -2.43 -2.31 9.50
CA TYR A 31 -1.48 -3.42 9.71
C TYR A 31 -2.06 -4.74 9.23
N VAL A 32 -3.36 -4.96 9.48
CA VAL A 32 -4.10 -6.13 8.99
C VAL A 32 -4.18 -6.12 7.46
N LEU A 33 -4.55 -4.98 6.87
CA LEU A 33 -4.80 -4.87 5.44
C LEU A 33 -3.53 -4.94 4.58
N PHE A 34 -2.38 -4.51 5.11
CA PHE A 34 -1.12 -4.50 4.36
C PHE A 34 -0.41 -5.85 4.34
N LEU A 35 -0.73 -6.74 5.28
CA LEU A 35 -0.03 -8.03 5.42
C LEU A 35 -0.01 -8.87 4.12
N PRO A 36 -1.11 -9.02 3.36
CA PRO A 36 -1.08 -9.75 2.10
C PRO A 36 -0.10 -9.16 1.06
N THR A 37 -0.01 -7.84 0.98
CA THR A 37 0.91 -7.13 0.05
C THR A 37 2.35 -7.21 0.54
N TYR A 38 2.60 -7.21 1.85
CA TYR A 38 3.92 -7.54 2.41
C TYR A 38 4.33 -8.96 2.05
N THR A 39 3.42 -9.93 2.17
CA THR A 39 3.67 -11.32 1.77
C THR A 39 3.98 -11.44 0.29
N ALA A 40 3.21 -10.79 -0.58
CA ALA A 40 3.49 -10.77 -2.01
C ALA A 40 4.88 -10.18 -2.30
N THR A 41 5.21 -9.04 -1.68
CA THR A 41 6.51 -8.40 -1.83
C THR A 41 7.65 -9.32 -1.39
N ALA A 42 7.54 -9.96 -0.23
CA ALA A 42 8.53 -10.91 0.27
C ALA A 42 8.64 -12.14 -0.65
N TRP A 43 7.53 -12.62 -1.20
CA TRP A 43 7.51 -13.70 -2.19
C TRP A 43 8.31 -13.33 -3.45
N TYR A 44 8.11 -12.13 -3.98
CA TYR A 44 8.84 -11.65 -5.17
C TYR A 44 10.34 -11.60 -4.93
N HIS A 45 10.76 -11.12 -3.77
CA HIS A 45 12.16 -11.00 -3.37
C HIS A 45 12.79 -12.29 -2.82
N ARG A 46 12.08 -13.43 -2.93
CA ARG A 46 12.54 -14.74 -2.44
C ARG A 46 12.91 -14.73 -0.94
N ARG A 47 12.06 -14.11 -0.13
CA ARG A 47 12.21 -13.96 1.33
C ARG A 47 11.29 -14.83 2.15
N LEU A 48 10.40 -15.60 1.51
CA LEU A 48 9.54 -16.53 2.20
C LEU A 48 10.17 -17.92 2.28
N ALA A 49 9.65 -18.74 3.20
CA ALA A 49 10.03 -20.14 3.29
C ALA A 49 9.65 -20.91 2.01
N THR A 50 10.34 -22.03 1.77
CA THR A 50 10.27 -22.80 0.52
C THR A 50 8.86 -23.20 0.12
N ASP A 51 7.99 -23.53 1.07
CA ASP A 51 6.60 -23.93 0.83
C ASP A 51 5.73 -22.76 0.36
N LEU A 52 5.86 -21.58 0.98
CA LEU A 52 5.18 -20.35 0.54
C LEU A 52 5.74 -19.82 -0.78
N GLN A 53 6.97 -20.19 -1.12
CA GLN A 53 7.65 -19.67 -2.30
C GLN A 53 7.15 -20.27 -3.62
N GLN A 54 6.34 -21.34 -3.56
CA GLN A 54 5.90 -22.11 -4.73
C GLN A 54 4.79 -21.41 -5.51
N ASP A 55 3.77 -20.90 -4.83
CA ASP A 55 2.58 -20.30 -5.44
C ASP A 55 2.18 -19.02 -4.71
N LEU A 56 2.17 -17.90 -5.45
CA LEU A 56 1.89 -16.59 -4.90
C LEU A 56 0.47 -16.50 -4.33
N GLN A 57 -0.52 -17.07 -5.01
CA GLN A 57 -1.92 -16.97 -4.59
C GLN A 57 -2.14 -17.72 -3.27
N THR A 58 -1.51 -18.87 -3.11
CA THR A 58 -1.53 -19.65 -1.87
C THR A 58 -0.91 -18.85 -0.72
N ALA A 59 0.25 -18.23 -0.93
CA ALA A 59 0.89 -17.40 0.10
C ALA A 59 0.04 -16.19 0.50
N ILE A 60 -0.59 -15.53 -0.49
CA ILE A 60 -1.50 -14.40 -0.25
C ILE A 60 -2.75 -14.85 0.50
N ALA A 61 -3.37 -15.96 0.11
CA ALA A 61 -4.56 -16.48 0.79
C ALA A 61 -4.26 -16.84 2.24
N GLU A 62 -3.12 -17.47 2.51
CA GLU A 62 -2.64 -17.78 3.85
C GLU A 62 -2.41 -16.51 4.69
N ALA A 63 -1.87 -15.46 4.08
CA ALA A 63 -1.72 -14.16 4.72
C ALA A 63 -3.06 -13.49 5.02
N GLN A 64 -4.03 -13.57 4.11
CA GLN A 64 -5.38 -13.02 4.30
C GLN A 64 -6.15 -13.72 5.42
N GLU A 65 -6.08 -15.06 5.46
CA GLU A 65 -6.70 -15.86 6.52
C GLU A 65 -6.13 -15.48 7.89
N PHE A 66 -4.80 -15.44 8.00
CA PHE A 66 -4.14 -15.06 9.26
C PHE A 66 -4.39 -13.59 9.64
N ALA A 67 -4.36 -12.67 8.66
CA ALA A 67 -4.62 -11.25 8.88
C ALA A 67 -6.01 -11.04 9.47
N SER A 68 -7.04 -11.62 8.85
CA SER A 68 -8.44 -11.46 9.24
C SER A 68 -8.83 -12.23 10.50
N GLY A 69 -7.98 -13.16 10.97
CA GLY A 69 -8.18 -13.97 12.17
C GLY A 69 -7.23 -13.58 13.31
N ASP A 70 -6.25 -14.45 13.56
CA ASP A 70 -5.38 -14.38 14.73
C ASP A 70 -4.61 -13.07 14.84
N TYR A 71 -4.19 -12.48 13.73
CA TYR A 71 -3.46 -11.21 13.76
C TYR A 71 -4.35 -10.04 14.18
N ALA A 72 -5.54 -9.90 13.58
CA ALA A 72 -6.51 -8.89 13.99
C ALA A 72 -6.88 -9.04 15.48
N ARG A 73 -7.08 -10.28 15.95
CA ARG A 73 -7.34 -10.56 17.37
C ARG A 73 -6.14 -10.17 18.25
N ALA A 74 -4.92 -10.46 17.82
CA ALA A 74 -3.71 -10.12 18.56
C ALA A 74 -3.55 -8.60 18.73
N LEU A 75 -3.78 -7.84 17.66
CA LEU A 75 -3.76 -6.37 17.71
C LEU A 75 -4.86 -5.82 18.63
N PHE A 76 -6.06 -6.41 18.57
CA PHE A 76 -7.17 -6.02 19.45
C PHE A 76 -6.89 -6.27 20.94
N LEU A 77 -6.28 -7.40 21.28
CA LEU A 77 -5.93 -7.72 22.67
C LEU A 77 -4.73 -6.91 23.17
N ASP A 78 -3.80 -6.57 22.27
CA ASP A 78 -2.59 -5.79 22.55
C ASP A 78 -1.87 -6.28 23.82
N ALA A 79 -1.76 -5.47 24.86
CA ALA A 79 -1.11 -5.83 26.13
C ALA A 79 -1.78 -7.00 26.88
N ALA A 80 -3.04 -7.33 26.58
CA ALA A 80 -3.75 -8.47 27.18
C ALA A 80 -3.52 -9.80 26.43
N LEU A 81 -2.76 -9.79 25.32
CA LEU A 81 -2.44 -11.00 24.56
C LEU A 81 -1.55 -11.94 25.38
N PRO A 82 -1.95 -13.22 25.60
CA PRO A 82 -1.11 -14.18 26.30
C PRO A 82 0.25 -14.39 25.61
N GLU A 83 1.32 -14.53 26.38
CA GLU A 83 2.70 -14.62 25.87
C GLU A 83 2.88 -15.74 24.82
N GLY A 84 2.28 -16.92 25.05
CA GLY A 84 2.34 -18.03 24.10
C GLY A 84 1.63 -17.74 22.77
N GLU A 85 0.52 -17.01 22.80
CA GLU A 85 -0.18 -16.58 21.59
C GLU A 85 0.60 -15.47 20.87
N ARG A 86 1.20 -14.55 21.63
CA ARG A 86 2.06 -13.50 21.08
C ARG A 86 3.25 -14.08 20.34
N ALA A 87 3.93 -15.07 20.92
CA ALA A 87 5.04 -15.78 20.26
C ALA A 87 4.59 -16.46 18.95
N ALA A 88 3.40 -17.07 18.93
CA ALA A 88 2.84 -17.67 17.71
C ALA A 88 2.56 -16.62 16.62
N VAL A 89 2.00 -15.46 16.99
CA VAL A 89 1.75 -14.34 16.07
C VAL A 89 3.05 -13.78 15.50
N VAL A 90 4.09 -13.63 16.34
CA VAL A 90 5.43 -13.19 15.92
C VAL A 90 6.03 -14.13 14.89
N GLN A 91 6.06 -15.44 15.17
CA GLN A 91 6.54 -16.46 14.24
C GLN A 91 5.76 -16.42 12.92
N ARG A 92 4.45 -16.24 13.01
CA ARG A 92 3.57 -16.23 11.85
C ARG A 92 3.77 -15.01 10.97
N LEU A 93 3.91 -13.82 11.57
CA LEU A 93 4.26 -12.59 10.88
C LEU A 93 5.64 -12.69 10.23
N ALA A 94 6.66 -13.16 10.96
CA ALA A 94 8.00 -13.35 10.41
C ALA A 94 7.98 -14.27 9.18
N ARG A 95 7.27 -15.40 9.27
CA ARG A 95 7.10 -16.35 8.18
C ARG A 95 6.41 -15.76 6.95
N LEU A 96 5.39 -14.93 7.13
CA LEU A 96 4.60 -14.36 6.04
C LEU A 96 5.23 -13.09 5.45
N THR A 97 6.05 -12.38 6.20
CA THR A 97 6.66 -11.11 5.76
C THR A 97 8.12 -11.24 5.35
N GLY A 98 8.78 -12.36 5.68
CA GLY A 98 10.22 -12.54 5.50
C GLY A 98 11.07 -11.68 6.45
N LEU A 99 10.45 -11.00 7.42
CA LEU A 99 11.15 -10.23 8.46
C LEU A 99 11.61 -11.13 9.61
N THR A 100 12.55 -10.65 10.41
CA THR A 100 13.00 -11.39 11.59
C THR A 100 11.98 -11.30 12.74
N GLU A 101 11.85 -12.36 13.53
CA GLU A 101 11.00 -12.35 14.73
C GLU A 101 11.38 -11.20 15.68
N THR A 102 12.69 -10.94 15.86
CA THR A 102 13.20 -9.82 16.66
C THR A 102 12.70 -8.47 16.17
N TYR A 103 12.64 -8.27 14.85
CA TYR A 103 12.11 -7.02 14.30
C TYR A 103 10.61 -6.90 14.53
N ILE A 104 9.84 -7.96 14.27
CA ILE A 104 8.39 -7.99 14.53
C ILE A 104 8.10 -7.66 16.00
N GLU A 105 8.86 -8.26 16.92
CA GLU A 105 8.82 -7.98 18.36
C GLU A 105 9.07 -6.50 18.68
N GLN A 106 10.13 -5.92 18.12
CA GLN A 106 10.49 -4.52 18.32
C GLN A 106 9.46 -3.54 17.74
N THR A 107 8.69 -3.95 16.73
CA THR A 107 7.55 -3.17 16.22
C THR A 107 6.26 -3.34 17.03
N ASN A 108 6.28 -4.14 18.10
CA ASN A 108 5.08 -4.55 18.83
C ASN A 108 3.97 -5.05 17.89
N LEU A 109 4.34 -5.96 16.98
CA LEU A 109 3.49 -6.55 15.94
C LEU A 109 2.98 -5.56 14.88
N ARG A 110 3.39 -4.29 14.88
CA ARG A 110 2.85 -3.21 14.04
C ARG A 110 3.90 -2.72 13.03
N VAL A 111 4.04 -3.45 11.93
CA VAL A 111 4.98 -3.12 10.86
C VAL A 111 4.39 -2.08 9.93
N GLU A 112 4.89 -0.85 10.03
CA GLU A 112 4.53 0.27 9.14
C GLU A 112 5.17 0.11 7.76
N ILE A 113 4.53 0.64 6.72
CA ILE A 113 4.91 0.44 5.31
C ILE A 113 6.35 0.86 4.99
N HIS A 114 6.76 2.07 5.36
CA HIS A 114 8.10 2.55 5.05
C HIS A 114 9.16 1.73 5.79
N ARG A 115 8.84 1.35 7.04
CA ARG A 115 9.66 0.42 7.82
C ARG A 115 9.80 -0.94 7.12
N PHE A 116 8.71 -1.48 6.56
CA PHE A 116 8.74 -2.73 5.79
C PHE A 116 9.63 -2.62 4.53
N CYS A 117 9.44 -1.55 3.74
CA CYS A 117 10.23 -1.30 2.53
C CYS A 117 11.73 -1.23 2.82
N LYS A 118 12.12 -0.71 3.99
CA LYS A 118 13.50 -0.66 4.47
C LYS A 118 14.01 -2.00 4.99
N GLU A 119 13.19 -2.71 5.76
CA GLU A 119 13.65 -3.89 6.50
C GLU A 119 13.88 -5.11 5.60
N LEU A 120 12.97 -5.39 4.66
CA LEU A 120 12.95 -6.65 3.90
C LEU A 120 14.28 -6.98 3.20
N LEU A 121 14.98 -5.94 2.71
CA LEU A 121 16.24 -6.05 1.98
C LEU A 121 17.40 -5.31 2.67
N ARG A 122 17.26 -4.99 3.97
CA ARG A 122 18.24 -4.20 4.73
C ARG A 122 19.64 -4.81 4.71
N SER A 123 19.74 -6.14 4.81
CA SER A 123 21.02 -6.87 4.79
C SER A 123 21.79 -6.70 3.47
N GLU A 124 21.08 -6.43 2.38
CA GLU A 124 21.64 -6.11 1.07
C GLU A 124 21.85 -4.60 0.85
N ARG A 125 21.58 -3.79 1.88
CA ARG A 125 21.56 -2.33 1.82
C ARG A 125 20.67 -1.80 0.69
N ARG A 126 19.53 -2.46 0.47
CA ARG A 126 18.52 -2.10 -0.52
C ARG A 126 17.19 -1.75 0.12
N THR A 127 16.36 -1.03 -0.63
CA THR A 127 15.02 -0.61 -0.20
C THR A 127 14.03 -0.85 -1.33
N ALA A 128 12.85 -1.39 -1.00
CA ALA A 128 11.79 -1.67 -1.95
C ALA A 128 10.97 -0.42 -2.29
N GLY A 129 10.39 -0.37 -3.50
CA GLY A 129 9.47 0.69 -3.92
C GLY A 129 8.15 0.69 -3.14
N ARG A 130 7.56 1.86 -2.91
CA ARG A 130 6.23 2.01 -2.31
C ARG A 130 5.14 1.85 -3.37
N LEU A 131 5.31 2.43 -4.55
CA LEU A 131 4.31 2.32 -5.64
C LEU A 131 4.36 0.95 -6.33
N ASP A 132 5.55 0.37 -6.44
CA ASP A 132 5.75 -1.00 -6.91
C ASP A 132 6.96 -1.62 -6.20
N SER A 133 6.68 -2.53 -5.28
CA SER A 133 7.67 -3.12 -4.39
C SER A 133 8.68 -4.04 -5.07
N ARG A 134 8.48 -4.35 -6.36
CA ARG A 134 9.43 -5.12 -7.16
C ARG A 134 10.68 -4.32 -7.51
N PHE A 135 10.54 -3.00 -7.60
CA PHE A 135 11.69 -2.11 -7.81
C PHE A 135 12.49 -1.98 -6.53
N THR A 136 13.82 -1.93 -6.66
CA THR A 136 14.73 -1.74 -5.53
C THR A 136 15.66 -0.57 -5.77
N GLY A 137 15.95 0.16 -4.71
CA GLY A 137 16.84 1.31 -4.69
C GLY A 137 17.97 1.14 -3.69
N TYR A 138 18.84 2.14 -3.67
CA TYR A 138 19.89 2.29 -2.67
C TYR A 138 19.61 3.56 -1.88
N ASP A 139 19.87 3.49 -0.58
CA ASP A 139 19.93 4.66 0.29
C ASP A 139 21.33 4.77 0.87
N ARG A 140 21.72 6.01 1.23
CA ARG A 140 22.96 6.24 2.00
C ARG A 140 22.94 5.51 3.33
N ASP A 141 21.81 5.58 4.05
CA ASP A 141 21.64 4.99 5.37
C ASP A 141 20.74 3.74 5.33
N ALA A 142 21.34 2.60 5.68
CA ALA A 142 20.60 1.34 5.80
C ALA A 142 19.91 1.20 7.16
N ALA A 143 20.25 2.02 8.16
CA ALA A 143 19.64 1.99 9.51
C ALA A 143 18.31 2.75 9.58
N GLY A 144 18.07 3.71 8.69
CA GLY A 144 16.86 4.53 8.67
C GLY A 144 15.54 3.77 8.50
N GLU A 145 14.45 4.46 8.84
CA GLU A 145 13.07 3.93 8.84
C GLU A 145 12.30 4.24 7.55
N THR A 146 12.83 5.14 6.72
CA THR A 146 12.25 5.55 5.42
C THR A 146 13.34 5.58 4.34
N GLY A 147 12.94 5.41 3.08
CA GLY A 147 13.84 5.55 1.94
C GLY A 147 14.15 7.01 1.61
N GLU A 148 15.31 7.28 1.00
CA GLU A 148 15.67 8.63 0.52
C GLU A 148 14.85 9.02 -0.72
N SER A 149 14.46 8.02 -1.51
CA SER A 149 13.54 8.15 -2.64
C SER A 149 12.79 6.84 -2.87
N ASP A 150 11.68 6.90 -3.61
CA ASP A 150 11.01 5.69 -4.06
C ASP A 150 11.64 5.19 -5.38
N PRO A 151 12.26 3.99 -5.40
CA PRO A 151 12.88 3.45 -6.62
C PRO A 151 11.87 3.15 -7.75
N SER A 152 10.63 2.78 -7.42
CA SER A 152 9.57 2.57 -8.42
C SER A 152 9.16 3.89 -9.07
N TYR A 153 9.03 4.96 -8.28
CA TYR A 153 8.75 6.30 -8.81
C TYR A 153 9.89 6.79 -9.70
N ALA A 154 11.14 6.68 -9.22
CA ALA A 154 12.32 7.09 -9.97
C ALA A 154 12.45 6.35 -11.33
N ALA A 155 12.09 5.06 -11.36
CA ALA A 155 12.16 4.26 -12.57
C ALA A 155 11.11 4.66 -13.64
N ILE A 156 9.91 5.05 -13.22
CA ILE A 156 8.81 5.37 -14.17
C ILE A 156 8.77 6.84 -14.57
N LEU A 157 9.31 7.74 -13.76
CA LEU A 157 9.17 9.19 -13.92
C LEU A 157 9.58 9.68 -15.32
N GLY A 158 10.75 9.24 -15.82
CA GLY A 158 11.26 9.68 -17.13
C GLY A 158 10.37 9.27 -18.30
N ALA A 159 9.92 8.00 -18.30
CA ALA A 159 9.08 7.47 -19.38
C ALA A 159 7.70 8.17 -19.42
N TYR A 160 7.09 8.38 -18.25
CA TYR A 160 5.78 9.06 -18.16
C TYR A 160 5.89 10.54 -18.55
N THR A 161 6.95 11.22 -18.09
CA THR A 161 7.21 12.63 -18.45
C THR A 161 7.39 12.79 -19.95
N GLY A 162 8.20 11.92 -20.56
CA GLY A 162 8.46 11.94 -21.99
C GLY A 162 7.21 11.70 -22.82
N ALA A 163 6.46 10.63 -22.52
CA ALA A 163 5.24 10.28 -23.24
C ALA A 163 4.18 11.38 -23.16
N MET A 164 3.99 11.99 -21.98
CA MET A 164 3.02 13.08 -21.83
C MET A 164 3.45 14.34 -22.60
N ASN A 165 4.74 14.71 -22.56
CA ASN A 165 5.26 15.85 -23.31
C ASN A 165 5.16 15.64 -24.82
N GLU A 166 5.43 14.43 -25.31
CA GLU A 166 5.24 14.06 -26.70
C GLU A 166 3.77 14.23 -27.10
N TYR A 167 2.84 13.62 -26.35
CA TYR A 167 1.41 13.70 -26.62
C TYR A 167 0.88 15.15 -26.65
N VAL A 168 1.20 15.96 -25.64
CA VAL A 168 0.66 17.33 -25.58
C VAL A 168 1.24 18.25 -26.66
N ARG A 169 2.54 18.13 -26.97
CA ARG A 169 3.21 19.02 -27.92
C ARG A 169 2.99 18.56 -29.36
N HIS A 170 3.12 17.27 -29.64
CA HIS A 170 3.03 16.75 -31.01
C HIS A 170 1.60 16.44 -31.44
N ASP A 171 0.79 15.77 -30.60
CA ASP A 171 -0.54 15.32 -31.02
C ASP A 171 -1.59 16.41 -30.78
N LEU A 172 -1.62 16.98 -29.58
CA LEU A 172 -2.58 18.04 -29.24
C LEU A 172 -2.16 19.43 -29.72
N ARG A 173 -0.90 19.59 -30.17
CA ARG A 173 -0.34 20.87 -30.64
C ARG A 173 -0.43 21.99 -29.59
N PHE A 174 -0.30 21.62 -28.32
CA PHE A 174 -0.28 22.57 -27.21
C PHE A 174 1.16 22.91 -26.83
N GLU A 175 1.50 24.21 -26.86
CA GLU A 175 2.82 24.72 -26.51
C GLU A 175 2.75 25.62 -25.28
N SER A 176 3.63 25.36 -24.32
CA SER A 176 3.83 26.17 -23.13
C SER A 176 5.28 26.05 -22.66
N ASP A 177 5.80 27.12 -22.07
CA ASP A 177 7.11 27.15 -21.42
C ASP A 177 7.04 26.72 -19.95
N LEU A 178 5.83 26.45 -19.43
CA LEU A 178 5.67 25.94 -18.07
C LEU A 178 6.17 24.48 -17.99
N PRO A 179 6.87 24.11 -16.90
CA PRO A 179 7.25 22.73 -16.66
C PRO A 179 5.98 21.88 -16.43
N TYR A 180 5.98 20.67 -16.99
CA TYR A 180 4.97 19.67 -16.66
C TYR A 180 5.34 18.98 -15.35
N GLU A 181 4.58 19.27 -14.30
CA GLU A 181 4.76 18.69 -12.97
C GLU A 181 4.00 17.36 -12.87
N VAL A 182 4.71 16.22 -12.97
CA VAL A 182 4.12 14.87 -12.94
C VAL A 182 3.45 14.57 -11.59
N LEU A 183 4.12 14.95 -10.50
CA LEU A 183 3.60 14.85 -9.16
C LEU A 183 4.15 16.03 -8.35
N THR A 184 3.28 16.68 -7.61
CA THR A 184 3.60 17.86 -6.81
C THR A 184 2.91 17.74 -5.46
N GLY A 185 3.47 18.38 -4.43
CA GLY A 185 2.97 18.39 -3.05
C GLY A 185 1.61 19.07 -2.86
N LEU A 186 0.76 19.15 -3.88
CA LEU A 186 -0.58 19.74 -3.81
C LEU A 186 -1.45 19.11 -2.73
N TYR A 187 -1.25 17.82 -2.43
CA TYR A 187 -1.98 17.10 -1.37
C TYR A 187 -1.82 17.75 0.01
N GLU A 188 -0.71 18.46 0.26
CA GLU A 188 -0.46 19.20 1.51
C GLU A 188 -1.40 20.39 1.70
N ARG A 189 -2.05 20.84 0.62
CA ARG A 189 -2.94 22.02 0.62
C ARG A 189 -4.38 21.67 0.27
N TRP A 190 -4.73 20.39 0.19
CA TRP A 190 -6.11 19.98 -0.03
C TRP A 190 -6.99 20.42 1.14
N ASP A 191 -8.21 20.86 0.81
CA ASP A 191 -9.20 21.25 1.81
C ASP A 191 -9.90 20.01 2.39
N TYR A 192 -9.52 19.64 3.61
CA TYR A 192 -10.13 18.55 4.38
C TYR A 192 -11.15 19.06 5.42
N SER A 193 -11.62 20.30 5.33
CA SER A 193 -12.56 20.90 6.30
C SER A 193 -13.84 20.06 6.51
N LYS A 194 -14.28 19.33 5.50
CA LYS A 194 -15.44 18.42 5.59
C LYS A 194 -15.13 17.10 6.32
N HIS A 195 -13.89 16.80 6.64
CA HIS A 195 -13.43 15.54 7.22
C HIS A 195 -12.66 15.73 8.54
N GLN A 196 -12.93 16.81 9.28
CA GLN A 196 -12.28 17.04 10.58
C GLN A 196 -12.63 15.96 11.62
N ASN A 197 -11.63 15.52 12.39
CA ASN A 197 -11.73 14.47 13.42
C ASN A 197 -12.27 13.12 12.92
N ARG A 198 -12.08 12.81 11.63
CA ARG A 198 -12.41 11.52 11.02
C ARG A 198 -11.52 11.27 9.82
N TYR A 199 -11.43 10.02 9.39
CA TYR A 199 -10.76 9.70 8.13
C TYR A 199 -11.58 10.21 6.94
N VAL A 200 -10.88 10.57 5.86
CA VAL A 200 -11.51 10.84 4.57
C VAL A 200 -12.05 9.51 4.04
N ASP A 201 -13.37 9.43 3.89
CA ASP A 201 -14.05 8.25 3.40
C ASP A 201 -15.13 8.64 2.40
N VAL A 202 -15.00 8.10 1.19
CA VAL A 202 -15.92 8.28 0.06
C VAL A 202 -16.61 6.97 -0.34
N SER A 203 -16.42 5.89 0.42
CA SER A 203 -17.09 4.60 0.19
C SER A 203 -18.62 4.74 0.21
N GLU A 204 -19.17 5.54 1.12
CA GLU A 204 -20.60 5.85 1.19
C GLU A 204 -21.10 6.65 -0.02
N THR A 205 -20.24 7.50 -0.61
CA THR A 205 -20.58 8.22 -1.85
C THR A 205 -20.69 7.22 -3.01
N LEU A 206 -19.76 6.27 -3.10
CA LEU A 206 -19.81 5.21 -4.11
C LEU A 206 -21.04 4.30 -3.90
N ARG A 207 -21.31 3.87 -2.66
CA ARG A 207 -22.51 3.07 -2.32
C ARG A 207 -23.79 3.81 -2.71
N ALA A 208 -23.88 5.11 -2.43
CA ALA A 208 -25.03 5.93 -2.81
C ALA A 208 -25.21 6.01 -4.33
N ALA A 209 -24.13 6.16 -5.10
CA ALA A 209 -24.18 6.15 -6.56
C ALA A 209 -24.67 4.81 -7.13
N ILE A 210 -24.16 3.68 -6.60
CA ILE A 210 -24.61 2.33 -6.99
C ILE A 210 -26.08 2.11 -6.61
N SER A 211 -26.51 2.58 -5.44
CA SER A 211 -27.89 2.42 -4.98
C SER A 211 -28.89 3.22 -5.84
N GLN A 212 -28.48 4.41 -6.33
CA GLN A 212 -29.31 5.25 -7.19
C GLN A 212 -29.33 4.78 -8.64
N ASN A 213 -28.26 4.14 -9.11
CA ASN A 213 -28.18 3.55 -10.44
C ASN A 213 -27.77 2.07 -10.34
N PRO A 214 -28.74 1.14 -10.21
CA PRO A 214 -28.46 -0.30 -10.13
C PRO A 214 -27.75 -0.88 -11.38
N PHE A 215 -27.69 -0.13 -12.48
CA PHE A 215 -26.96 -0.52 -13.69
C PHE A 215 -25.52 0.00 -13.73
N LEU A 216 -25.10 0.80 -12.75
CA LEU A 216 -23.72 1.29 -12.65
C LEU A 216 -22.78 0.11 -12.40
N LYS A 217 -21.86 -0.12 -13.33
CA LYS A 217 -20.82 -1.14 -13.17
C LYS A 217 -19.57 -0.52 -12.53
N VAL A 218 -19.02 -1.16 -11.52
CA VAL A 218 -17.79 -0.70 -10.87
C VAL A 218 -16.73 -1.77 -11.02
N ILE A 219 -15.55 -1.38 -11.49
CA ILE A 219 -14.34 -2.21 -11.47
C ILE A 219 -13.29 -1.52 -10.61
N ILE A 220 -12.65 -2.30 -9.74
CA ILE A 220 -11.53 -1.87 -8.90
C ILE A 220 -10.34 -2.75 -9.29
N ALA A 221 -9.24 -2.13 -9.65
CA ALA A 221 -8.00 -2.80 -10.05
C ALA A 221 -6.85 -2.30 -9.16
N ASN A 222 -6.31 -3.20 -8.34
CA ASN A 222 -5.15 -2.96 -7.48
C ASN A 222 -4.05 -3.97 -7.79
N GLY A 223 -2.80 -3.59 -7.56
CA GLY A 223 -1.64 -4.46 -7.78
C GLY A 223 -1.21 -5.19 -6.51
N TYR A 224 -0.84 -6.47 -6.62
CA TYR A 224 -0.29 -7.25 -5.50
C TYR A 224 0.99 -6.68 -4.88
N TYR A 225 1.69 -5.81 -5.62
CA TYR A 225 2.96 -5.20 -5.22
C TYR A 225 2.83 -3.68 -5.01
N ASP A 226 1.61 -3.16 -5.07
CA ASP A 226 1.31 -1.75 -4.78
C ASP A 226 1.14 -1.59 -3.27
N LEU A 227 2.15 -1.02 -2.62
CA LEU A 227 2.10 -0.74 -1.19
C LEU A 227 1.46 0.63 -0.92
N ALA A 228 1.21 1.47 -1.93
CA ALA A 228 0.54 2.76 -1.72
C ALA A 228 -0.97 2.60 -1.50
N THR A 229 -1.62 1.67 -2.21
CA THR A 229 -3.04 1.32 -2.06
C THR A 229 -3.29 -0.20 -2.10
N PRO A 230 -2.78 -0.94 -1.10
CA PRO A 230 -2.92 -2.41 -1.03
C PRO A 230 -4.35 -2.88 -0.74
#